data_AF-A0A924ZX39-F1
#
_entry.id   AF-A0A924ZX39-F1
#
_cell.length_a   1.000
_cell.length_b   1.000
_cell.length_c   1.000
_cell.angle_alpha   90.00
_cell.angle_beta   90.00
_cell.angle_gamma   90.00
#
_symmetry.space_group_name_H-M   'P 1'
#
loop_
_entity.id
_entity.type
_entity.pdbx_description
1 polymer ?
#
loop_
_entity_poly.entity_id
_entity_poly.type
_entity_poly.pdbx_seq_one_letter_code
_entity_poly.pdbx_strand_id
1 'polypeptide(L)'
;MSFSLLGAFIFRQFFEKWMDLDAINNDVVGNFLAVSGLFYGITLGLISVGTFDNFQQAETSISQEASALNSLYRAVNLLEKNDKNAIKIALKDYASYMVGEGWSEQQKLLLPKGTSKIANRVETILGAYVIDSEKDKIVFAEVLTQNSKLSEKAASISTLCNKACQPLCGWCCLWAHLL
;
A
#
# COMPACT_ATOMS: atom_id res chain seq x y z
N MET A 1 -32.00 0.34 16.81
CA MET A 1 -32.86 -0.86 16.98
C MET A 1 -33.71 -1.16 15.75
N SER A 2 -34.23 -0.18 15.01
CA SER A 2 -35.13 -0.42 13.88
C SER A 2 -34.50 -1.03 12.63
N PHE A 3 -33.21 -0.76 12.35
CA PHE A 3 -32.52 -1.34 11.18
C PHE A 3 -32.36 -2.87 11.27
N SER A 4 -32.23 -3.43 12.48
CA SER A 4 -32.12 -4.87 12.68
C SER A 4 -33.43 -5.61 12.39
N LEU A 5 -34.58 -4.98 12.68
CA LEU A 5 -35.90 -5.55 12.41
C LEU A 5 -36.23 -5.52 10.91
N LEU A 6 -35.82 -4.46 10.21
CA LEU A 6 -36.03 -4.34 8.77
C LEU A 6 -35.21 -5.38 8.00
N GLY A 7 -33.96 -5.62 8.42
CA GLY A 7 -33.11 -6.66 7.85
C GLY A 7 -33.71 -8.05 8.01
N ALA A 8 -34.20 -8.38 9.21
CA ALA A 8 -34.83 -9.69 9.48
C ALA A 8 -36.12 -9.90 8.67
N PHE A 9 -36.92 -8.85 8.49
CA PHE A 9 -38.17 -8.92 7.71
C PHE A 9 -37.91 -9.11 6.21
N ILE A 10 -36.95 -8.36 5.66
CA ILE A 10 -36.54 -8.50 4.25
C ILE A 10 -35.94 -9.88 4.00
N PHE A 11 -35.08 -10.37 4.91
CA PHE A 11 -34.45 -11.68 4.79
C PHE A 11 -35.49 -12.80 4.82
N ARG A 12 -36.48 -12.71 5.72
CA ARG A 12 -37.57 -13.68 5.82
C ARG A 12 -38.44 -13.74 4.57
N GLN A 13 -38.89 -12.60 4.05
CA GLN A 13 -39.75 -12.58 2.87
C GLN A 13 -39.01 -12.96 1.59
N PHE A 14 -37.72 -12.65 1.51
CA PHE A 14 -36.90 -13.04 0.38
C PHE A 14 -36.68 -14.57 0.36
N PHE A 15 -36.37 -15.17 1.51
CA PHE A 15 -36.16 -16.61 1.63
C PHE A 15 -37.43 -17.43 1.43
N GLU A 16 -38.55 -17.05 2.06
CA GLU A 16 -39.82 -17.78 1.94
C GLU A 16 -40.38 -17.77 0.50
N LYS A 17 -40.06 -16.74 -0.30
CA LYS A 17 -40.57 -16.59 -1.67
C LYS A 17 -39.65 -17.18 -2.75
N TRP A 18 -38.36 -17.29 -2.48
CA TRP A 18 -37.39 -17.90 -3.41
C TRP A 18 -37.28 -19.41 -3.26
N MET A 19 -37.65 -19.96 -2.10
CA MET A 19 -37.53 -21.37 -1.78
C MET A 19 -38.92 -21.94 -1.45
N ASP A 20 -39.64 -22.36 -2.48
CA ASP A 20 -40.86 -23.17 -2.37
C ASP A 20 -40.44 -24.58 -1.91
N LEU A 21 -40.25 -24.74 -0.60
CA LEU A 21 -39.67 -25.92 0.02
C LEU A 21 -40.72 -27.03 0.18
N ASP A 22 -40.97 -27.75 -0.90
CA ASP A 22 -41.63 -29.05 -0.81
C ASP A 22 -40.75 -30.01 0.02
N ALA A 23 -41.30 -30.48 1.14
CA ALA A 23 -40.61 -31.16 2.24
C ALA A 23 -39.85 -32.46 1.89
N ILE A 24 -39.91 -32.92 0.63
CA ILE A 24 -39.24 -34.15 0.14
C ILE A 24 -37.96 -33.82 -0.68
N ASN A 25 -37.87 -32.64 -1.30
CA ASN A 25 -36.65 -32.18 -2.01
C ASN A 25 -35.73 -31.33 -1.12
N ASN A 26 -36.20 -30.97 0.08
CA ASN A 26 -35.52 -30.10 1.03
C ASN A 26 -34.18 -30.69 1.53
N ASP A 27 -34.02 -32.02 1.60
CA ASP A 27 -32.80 -32.65 2.10
C ASP A 27 -31.63 -32.55 1.10
N VAL A 28 -31.91 -32.72 -0.20
CA VAL A 28 -30.91 -32.59 -1.26
C VAL A 28 -30.50 -31.13 -1.46
N VAL A 29 -31.47 -30.21 -1.47
CA VAL A 29 -31.21 -28.77 -1.57
C VAL A 29 -30.48 -28.27 -0.33
N GLY A 30 -30.89 -28.71 0.87
CA GLY A 30 -30.24 -28.39 2.13
C GLY A 30 -28.79 -28.89 2.19
N ASN A 31 -28.54 -30.13 1.79
CA ASN A 31 -27.19 -30.68 1.74
C ASN A 31 -26.30 -29.98 0.69
N PHE A 32 -26.85 -29.68 -0.50
CA PHE A 32 -26.14 -28.92 -1.53
C PHE A 32 -25.78 -27.50 -1.07
N LEU A 33 -26.72 -26.80 -0.42
CA LEU A 33 -26.48 -25.49 0.16
C LEU A 33 -25.46 -25.53 1.30
N ALA A 34 -25.48 -26.58 2.14
CA ALA A 34 -24.51 -26.76 3.22
C ALA A 34 -23.09 -26.94 2.68
N VAL A 35 -22.90 -27.83 1.71
CA VAL A 35 -21.60 -28.07 1.07
C VAL A 35 -21.13 -26.82 0.32
N SER A 36 -22.01 -26.19 -0.46
CA SER A 36 -21.69 -24.95 -1.17
C SER A 36 -21.31 -23.82 -0.22
N GLY A 37 -22.08 -23.63 0.86
CA GLY A 37 -21.82 -22.64 1.89
C GLY A 37 -20.48 -22.86 2.60
N LEU A 38 -20.10 -24.13 2.83
CA LEU A 38 -18.79 -24.48 3.38
C LEU A 38 -17.66 -24.06 2.42
N PHE A 39 -17.76 -24.40 1.13
CA PHE A 39 -16.74 -24.01 0.15
C PHE A 39 -16.63 -22.50 -0.02
N TYR A 40 -17.77 -21.79 -0.11
CA TYR A 40 -17.80 -20.34 -0.19
C TYR A 40 -17.28 -19.68 1.08
N GLY A 41 -17.65 -20.18 2.26
CA GLY A 41 -17.16 -19.65 3.53
C GLY A 41 -15.66 -19.79 3.68
N ILE A 42 -15.11 -20.96 3.32
CA ILE A 42 -13.66 -21.21 3.34
C ILE A 42 -12.96 -20.29 2.33
N THR A 43 -13.39 -20.26 1.07
CA THR A 43 -12.75 -19.43 0.04
C THR A 43 -12.80 -17.93 0.37
N LEU A 44 -13.95 -17.41 0.81
CA LEU A 44 -14.06 -16.03 1.26
C LEU A 44 -13.18 -15.74 2.48
N GLY A 45 -13.08 -16.69 3.41
CA GLY A 45 -12.16 -16.62 4.55
C GLY A 45 -10.70 -16.46 4.11
N LEU A 46 -10.22 -17.31 3.19
CA LEU A 46 -8.85 -17.22 2.68
C LEU A 46 -8.58 -15.92 1.90
N ILE A 47 -9.52 -15.49 1.05
CA ILE A 47 -9.39 -14.23 0.29
C ILE A 47 -9.31 -13.03 1.25
N SER A 48 -10.13 -13.03 2.30
CA SER A 48 -10.15 -11.99 3.32
C SER A 48 -8.80 -11.89 4.04
N VAL A 49 -8.24 -13.03 4.48
CA VAL A 49 -6.92 -13.08 5.12
C VAL A 49 -5.82 -12.54 4.19
N GLY A 50 -5.81 -12.95 2.91
CA GLY A 50 -4.80 -12.47 1.95
C GLY A 50 -4.91 -10.97 1.67
N THR A 51 -6.13 -10.44 1.63
CA THR A 51 -6.36 -9.00 1.42
C THR A 51 -5.92 -8.19 2.63
N PHE A 52 -6.22 -8.68 3.84
CA PHE A 52 -5.80 -8.03 5.08
C PHE A 52 -4.28 -8.04 5.23
N ASP A 53 -3.62 -9.15 4.91
CA ASP A 53 -2.16 -9.24 4.94
C ASP A 53 -1.48 -8.24 4.00
N ASN A 54 -1.98 -8.11 2.76
CA ASN A 54 -1.50 -7.11 1.80
C ASN A 54 -1.68 -5.68 2.33
N PHE A 55 -2.82 -5.40 2.98
CA PHE A 55 -3.08 -4.10 3.60
C PHE A 55 -2.07 -3.79 4.72
N GLN A 56 -1.84 -4.74 5.63
CA GLN A 56 -0.88 -4.60 6.72
C GLN A 56 0.56 -4.40 6.22
N GLN A 57 0.96 -5.11 5.16
CA GLN A 57 2.27 -4.94 4.53
C GLN A 57 2.44 -3.54 3.94
N ALA A 58 1.42 -3.02 3.26
CA ALA A 58 1.43 -1.66 2.70
C ALA A 58 1.53 -0.61 3.81
N GLU A 59 0.71 -0.71 4.86
CA GLU A 59 0.76 0.20 6.02
C GLU A 59 2.13 0.19 6.70
N THR A 60 2.70 -1.00 6.91
CA THR A 60 4.04 -1.15 7.51
C THR A 60 5.11 -0.49 6.65
N SER A 61 5.06 -0.67 5.32
CA SER A 61 6.04 -0.06 4.41
C SER A 61 5.94 1.47 4.39
N ILE A 62 4.73 2.02 4.37
CA ILE A 62 4.48 3.47 4.42
C ILE A 62 4.99 4.05 5.74
N SER A 63 4.72 3.37 6.86
CA SER A 63 5.19 3.78 8.19
C SER A 63 6.72 3.79 8.28
N GLN A 64 7.38 2.76 7.73
CA GLN A 64 8.84 2.71 7.67
C GLN A 64 9.44 3.83 6.81
N GLU A 65 8.84 4.13 5.65
CA GLU A 65 9.27 5.22 4.79
C GLU A 65 9.11 6.58 5.48
N ALA A 66 7.96 6.84 6.09
CA ALA A 66 7.69 8.08 6.83
C ALA A 66 8.68 8.26 8.00
N SER A 67 9.01 7.18 8.70
CA SER A 67 10.00 7.19 9.78
C SER A 67 11.42 7.47 9.27
N ALA A 68 11.81 6.88 8.14
CA ALA A 68 13.10 7.14 7.48
C ALA A 68 13.20 8.60 7.01
N LEU A 69 12.12 9.13 6.41
CA LEU A 69 12.04 10.52 5.96
C LEU A 69 12.17 11.50 7.13
N ASN A 70 11.47 11.24 8.24
CA ASN A 70 11.59 12.05 9.45
C ASN A 70 12.99 11.99 10.06
N SER A 71 13.62 10.80 10.06
CA SER A 71 15.00 10.63 10.55
C SER A 71 16.00 11.41 9.70
N LEU A 72 15.87 11.36 8.37
CA LEU A 72 16.67 12.16 7.43
C LEU A 72 16.43 13.66 7.64
N TYR A 73 15.17 14.11 7.78
CA TYR A 73 14.85 15.51 8.03
C TYR A 73 15.49 16.03 9.32
N ARG A 74 15.50 15.21 10.38
CA ARG A 74 16.17 15.54 11.65
C ARG A 74 17.69 15.58 11.49
N ALA A 75 18.30 14.64 10.75
CA ALA A 75 19.74 14.64 10.47
C ALA A 75 20.17 15.90 9.71
N VAL A 76 19.41 16.29 8.68
CA VAL A 76 19.65 17.53 7.91
C VAL A 76 19.52 18.78 8.80
N ASN A 77 18.65 18.75 9.82
CA ASN A 77 18.49 19.89 10.72
C ASN A 77 19.69 20.12 11.65
N LEU A 78 20.58 19.13 11.81
CA LEU A 78 21.82 19.25 12.57
C LEU A 78 22.93 19.97 11.79
N LEU A 79 22.78 20.15 10.48
CA LEU A 79 23.73 20.90 9.65
C LEU A 79 23.68 22.40 9.99
N GLU A 80 24.85 23.04 10.00
CA GLU A 80 24.96 24.45 10.39
C GLU A 80 24.67 25.42 9.21
N LYS A 81 25.05 25.05 7.98
CA LYS A 81 24.95 25.89 6.77
C LYS A 81 23.52 26.18 6.28
N ASN A 82 23.41 27.24 5.45
CA ASN A 82 22.16 27.75 4.86
C ASN A 82 21.56 26.80 3.79
N ASP A 83 22.37 25.93 3.19
CA ASP A 83 21.94 24.96 2.15
C ASP A 83 20.99 23.88 2.68
N LYS A 84 20.90 23.69 4.00
CA LYS A 84 19.93 22.79 4.63
C LYS A 84 18.48 23.14 4.30
N ASN A 85 18.18 24.41 4.02
CA ASN A 85 16.82 24.83 3.66
C ASN A 85 16.40 24.25 2.30
N ALA A 86 17.30 24.20 1.32
CA ALA A 86 17.03 23.60 0.02
C ALA A 86 16.74 22.10 0.14
N ILE A 87 17.52 21.39 0.98
CA ILE A 87 17.30 19.96 1.27
C ILE A 87 15.94 19.77 1.97
N LYS A 88 15.64 20.57 3.01
CA LYS A 88 14.37 20.49 3.74
C LYS A 88 13.16 20.76 2.84
N ILE A 89 13.26 21.70 1.90
CA ILE A 89 12.22 21.96 0.91
C ILE A 89 12.04 20.73 0.01
N ALA A 90 13.13 20.17 -0.53
CA ALA A 90 13.04 18.98 -1.37
C ALA A 90 12.43 17.76 -0.64
N LEU A 91 12.73 17.58 0.65
CA LEU A 91 12.10 16.53 1.49
C LEU A 91 10.61 16.79 1.76
N LYS A 92 10.21 18.06 1.90
CA LYS A 92 8.79 18.43 2.02
C LYS A 92 8.04 18.26 0.70
N ASP A 93 8.68 18.59 -0.41
CA ASP A 93 8.14 18.38 -1.76
C ASP A 93 7.93 16.88 -2.00
N TYR A 94 8.88 16.04 -1.55
CA TYR A 94 8.73 14.58 -1.55
C TYR A 94 7.47 14.12 -0.80
N ALA A 95 7.32 14.54 0.47
CA ALA A 95 6.16 14.18 1.27
C ALA A 95 4.83 14.65 0.64
N SER A 96 4.82 15.87 0.11
CA SER A 96 3.63 16.47 -0.50
C SER A 96 3.25 15.75 -1.81
N TYR A 97 4.23 15.41 -2.63
CA TYR A 97 4.02 14.63 -3.85
C TYR A 97 3.48 13.23 -3.52
N MET A 98 4.07 12.54 -2.53
CA MET A 98 3.63 11.19 -2.14
C MET A 98 2.19 11.16 -1.62
N VAL A 99 1.79 12.13 -0.80
CA VAL A 99 0.41 12.21 -0.28
C VAL A 99 -0.59 12.62 -1.37
N GLY A 100 -0.17 13.43 -2.34
CA GLY A 100 -1.02 13.88 -3.45
C GLY A 100 -1.01 12.93 -4.65
N GLU A 101 -0.11 13.20 -5.59
CA GLU A 101 -0.04 12.49 -6.88
C GLU A 101 0.43 11.05 -6.73
N GLY A 102 1.43 10.80 -5.89
CA GLY A 102 2.00 9.47 -5.67
C GLY A 102 0.93 8.47 -5.19
N TRP A 103 0.09 8.87 -4.24
CA TRP A 103 -1.02 8.06 -3.78
C TRP A 103 -2.07 7.78 -4.88
N SER A 104 -2.41 8.79 -5.68
CA SER A 104 -3.35 8.63 -6.81
C SER A 104 -2.82 7.67 -7.88
N GLU A 105 -1.51 7.69 -8.15
CA GLU A 105 -0.86 6.74 -9.06
C GLU A 105 -0.85 5.32 -8.46
N GLN A 106 -0.53 5.19 -7.17
CA GLN A 106 -0.50 3.90 -6.46
C GLN A 106 -1.89 3.24 -6.36
N GLN A 107 -2.96 4.02 -6.18
CA GLN A 107 -4.34 3.51 -6.23
C GLN A 107 -4.68 2.86 -7.57
N LYS A 108 -4.05 3.31 -8.65
CA LYS A 108 -4.21 2.77 -10.01
C LYS A 108 -3.23 1.65 -10.31
N LEU A 109 -2.49 1.15 -9.31
CA LEU A 109 -1.41 0.17 -9.45
C LEU A 109 -0.30 0.65 -10.40
N LEU A 110 -0.06 1.97 -10.44
CA LEU A 110 1.03 2.57 -11.21
C LEU A 110 2.17 2.97 -10.27
N LEU A 111 3.40 2.82 -10.77
CA LEU A 111 4.58 3.31 -10.08
C LEU A 111 4.61 4.85 -10.14
N PRO A 112 4.84 5.53 -9.00
CA PRO A 112 4.93 6.98 -8.97
C PRO A 112 6.08 7.50 -9.84
N LYS A 113 5.77 8.28 -10.87
CA LYS A 113 6.78 8.72 -11.85
C LYS A 113 7.63 9.90 -11.37
N GLY A 114 7.10 10.69 -10.44
CA GLY A 114 7.73 11.89 -9.89
C GLY A 114 8.77 11.61 -8.80
N THR A 115 8.72 10.44 -8.15
CA THR A 115 9.62 10.06 -7.06
C THR A 115 11.09 10.12 -7.47
N SER A 116 11.44 9.63 -8.67
CA SER A 116 12.81 9.63 -9.19
C SER A 116 13.34 11.05 -9.44
N LYS A 117 12.48 11.96 -9.93
CA LYS A 117 12.82 13.37 -10.14
C LYS A 117 13.16 14.07 -8.82
N ILE A 118 12.36 13.82 -7.78
CA ILE A 118 12.56 14.42 -6.47
C ILE A 118 13.79 13.82 -5.78
N ALA A 119 13.99 12.50 -5.89
CA ALA A 119 15.19 11.82 -5.38
C ALA A 119 16.48 12.37 -6.02
N ASN A 120 16.51 12.49 -7.35
CA ASN A 120 17.64 13.08 -8.07
C ASN A 120 17.91 14.54 -7.65
N ARG A 121 16.86 15.32 -7.37
CA ARG A 121 17.02 16.68 -6.85
C ARG A 121 17.66 16.69 -5.47
N VAL A 122 17.26 15.80 -4.57
CA VAL A 122 17.89 15.64 -3.25
C VAL A 122 19.36 15.27 -3.39
N GLU A 123 19.69 14.28 -4.23
CA GLU A 123 21.07 13.87 -4.50
C GLU A 123 21.92 15.00 -5.09
N THR A 124 21.35 15.78 -6.01
CA THR A 124 22.05 16.93 -6.61
C THR A 124 22.38 17.99 -5.55
N ILE A 125 21.42 18.30 -4.66
CA ILE A 125 21.63 19.27 -3.58
C ILE A 125 22.66 18.74 -2.57
N LEU A 126 22.60 17.45 -2.24
CA LEU A 126 23.57 16.81 -1.34
C LEU A 126 24.99 16.79 -1.96
N GLY A 127 25.11 16.48 -3.25
CA GLY A 127 26.40 16.44 -3.95
C GLY A 127 27.07 17.80 -4.10
N ALA A 128 26.29 18.89 -4.14
CA ALA A 128 26.80 20.26 -4.18
C ALA A 128 27.15 20.84 -2.79
N TYR A 129 26.90 20.10 -1.70
CA TYR A 129 27.12 20.58 -0.34
C TYR A 129 28.62 20.69 -0.01
N VAL A 130 29.06 21.88 0.38
CA VAL A 130 30.45 22.13 0.77
C VAL A 130 30.62 21.92 2.28
N ILE A 131 31.56 21.06 2.68
CA ILE A 131 31.86 20.73 4.07
C ILE A 131 33.03 21.59 4.57
N ASP A 132 32.79 22.46 5.55
CA ASP A 132 33.82 23.37 6.09
C ASP A 132 34.32 22.95 7.49
N SER A 133 33.53 22.16 8.23
CA SER A 133 33.79 21.77 9.62
C SER A 133 33.92 20.26 9.79
N GLU A 134 34.75 19.82 10.74
CA GLU A 134 34.89 18.39 11.08
C GLU A 134 33.58 17.81 11.63
N LYS A 135 32.81 18.61 12.38
CA LYS A 135 31.47 18.23 12.83
C LYS A 135 30.52 18.02 11.64
N ASP A 136 30.57 18.92 10.65
CA ASP A 136 29.73 18.81 9.45
C ASP A 136 30.06 17.56 8.64
N LYS A 137 31.31 17.11 8.63
CA LYS A 137 31.71 15.86 7.95
C LYS A 137 31.01 14.63 8.55
N ILE A 138 30.95 14.55 9.88
CA ILE A 138 30.28 13.44 10.59
C ILE A 138 28.77 13.47 10.34
N VAL A 139 28.16 14.65 10.49
CA VAL A 139 26.71 14.81 10.27
C VAL A 139 26.34 14.54 8.81
N PHE A 140 27.14 15.01 7.86
CA PHE A 140 26.90 14.79 6.44
C PHE A 140 27.00 13.30 6.05
N ALA A 141 27.96 12.56 6.62
CA ALA A 141 28.04 11.11 6.43
C ALA A 141 26.79 10.39 6.95
N GLU A 142 26.24 10.83 8.09
CA GLU A 142 24.97 10.31 8.61
C GLU A 142 23.80 10.68 7.70
N VAL A 143 23.74 11.91 7.17
CA VAL A 143 22.71 12.34 6.21
C VAL A 143 22.71 11.45 4.96
N LEU A 144 23.88 11.14 4.39
CA LEU A 144 23.98 10.24 3.24
C LEU A 144 23.48 8.82 3.58
N THR A 145 23.82 8.33 4.78
CA THR A 145 23.36 7.01 5.27
C THR A 145 21.85 6.98 5.47
N GLN A 146 21.25 8.06 5.97
CA GLN A 146 19.80 8.16 6.11
C GLN A 146 19.10 8.33 4.76
N ASN A 147 19.72 8.99 3.80
CA ASN A 147 19.20 9.12 2.44
C ASN A 147 19.16 7.77 1.72
N SER A 148 20.21 6.95 1.85
CA SER A 148 20.21 5.60 1.28
C SER A 148 19.12 4.72 1.92
N LYS A 149 18.95 4.78 3.24
CA LYS A 149 17.84 4.09 3.94
C LYS A 149 16.47 4.54 3.44
N LEU A 150 16.25 5.84 3.25
CA LEU A 150 15.00 6.35 2.68
C LEU A 150 14.76 5.78 1.28
N SER A 151 15.78 5.79 0.42
CA SER A 151 15.66 5.24 -0.95
C SER A 151 15.32 3.75 -0.96
N GLU A 152 15.87 2.98 -0.01
CA GLU A 152 15.57 1.55 0.15
C GLU A 152 14.10 1.34 0.58
N LYS A 153 13.61 2.13 1.55
CA LYS A 153 12.21 2.05 2.02
C LYS A 153 11.20 2.55 0.98
N ALA A 154 11.57 3.54 0.18
CA ALA A 154 10.74 3.97 -0.95
C ALA A 154 10.66 2.88 -2.03
N ALA A 155 11.77 2.16 -2.28
CA ALA A 155 11.80 1.06 -3.23
C ALA A 155 10.92 -0.12 -2.79
N SER A 156 10.81 -0.43 -1.49
CA SER A 156 9.96 -1.56 -1.04
C SER A 156 8.49 -1.36 -1.43
N ILE A 157 7.96 -0.13 -1.40
CA ILE A 157 6.59 0.14 -1.84
C ILE A 157 6.40 -0.13 -3.33
N SER A 158 7.37 0.24 -4.17
CA SER A 158 7.33 -0.06 -5.60
C SER A 158 7.26 -1.57 -5.87
N THR A 159 7.96 -2.38 -5.06
CA THR A 159 7.91 -3.84 -5.17
C THR A 159 6.57 -4.43 -4.75
N LEU A 160 5.90 -3.84 -3.74
CA LEU A 160 4.55 -4.24 -3.34
C LEU A 160 3.52 -3.94 -4.43
N CYS A 161 3.62 -2.78 -5.08
CA CYS A 161 2.78 -2.42 -6.22
C CYS A 161 2.97 -3.40 -7.39
N ASN A 162 4.22 -3.80 -7.67
CA ASN A 162 4.51 -4.80 -8.70
C ASN A 162 3.93 -6.19 -8.36
N LYS A 163 4.08 -6.66 -7.11
CA LYS A 163 3.49 -7.94 -6.67
C LYS A 163 1.97 -7.96 -6.80
N ALA A 164 1.30 -6.85 -6.50
CA ALA A 164 -0.15 -6.73 -6.68
C ALA A 164 -0.58 -6.80 -8.16
N CYS A 165 0.29 -6.39 -9.09
CA CYS A 165 0.03 -6.42 -10.53
C CYS A 165 0.28 -7.82 -11.16
N GLN A 166 1.16 -8.65 -10.57
CA GLN A 166 1.49 -9.99 -11.08
C GLN A 166 0.31 -10.95 -11.31
N PRO A 167 -0.65 -11.14 -10.38
CA PRO A 167 -1.74 -12.09 -10.58
C PRO A 167 -2.68 -11.69 -11.74
N LEU A 168 -2.86 -10.39 -11.99
CA LEU A 168 -3.68 -9.88 -13.10
C LEU A 168 -3.01 -10.12 -14.47
N CYS A 169 -1.69 -9.91 -14.56
CA CYS A 169 -0.92 -10.28 -15.76
C CYS A 169 -0.89 -11.80 -15.98
N GLY A 170 -0.77 -12.59 -14.90
CA GLY A 170 -0.81 -14.05 -14.98
C GLY A 170 -2.13 -14.58 -15.55
N TRP A 171 -3.26 -14.03 -15.09
CA TRP A 171 -4.58 -14.39 -15.62
C TRP A 171 -4.78 -13.94 -17.07
N CYS A 172 -4.30 -12.74 -17.45
CA CYS A 172 -4.32 -12.30 -18.86
C CYS A 172 -3.47 -13.19 -19.76
N CYS A 173 -2.28 -13.59 -19.33
CA CYS A 173 -1.42 -14.52 -20.08
C CYS A 173 -2.03 -15.92 -20.18
N LEU A 174 -2.70 -16.41 -19.12
CA LEU A 174 -3.38 -17.70 -19.14
C LEU A 174 -4.60 -17.70 -20.08
N TRP A 175 -5.38 -16.62 -20.08
CA TRP A 175 -6.53 -16.44 -20.97
C TRP A 175 -6.11 -16.25 -22.43
N ALA A 176 -5.02 -15.52 -22.69
CA ALA A 176 -4.48 -15.32 -24.03
C ALA A 176 -3.93 -16.60 -24.67
N HIS A 177 -3.62 -17.63 -23.88
CA HIS A 177 -3.16 -18.93 -24.39
C HIS A 177 -4.30 -19.94 -24.63
N LEU A 178 -5.51 -19.63 -24.13
CA LEU A 178 -6.75 -20.43 -24.25
C LEU A 178 -7.69 -19.93 -25.37
N LEU A 179 -7.32 -18.85 -26.07
CA LEU A 179 -7.93 -18.34 -27.30
C LEU A 179 -7.00 -18.64 -28.49
#